data_AF-A0A167B2D8-F1
#
_entry.id   AF-A0A167B2D8-F1
#
_cell.length_a   1.000
_cell.length_b   1.000
_cell.length_c   1.000
_cell.angle_alpha   90.00
_cell.angle_beta   90.00
_cell.angle_gamma   90.00
#
_symmetry.space_group_name_H-M   'P 1'
#
loop_
_entity.id
_entity.type
_entity.pdbx_description
1 polymer ?
#
loop_
_entity_poly.entity_id
_entity_poly.type
_entity_poly.pdbx_seq_one_letter_code
_entity_poly.pdbx_strand_id
1 'polypeptide(L)'
;MPATKRAGRTAANAPSTADTTTSGGMTSAARRTSPFIPTPVERLALGLFPLLLIFGSLFALLSPDTRALTYDAATQSHRAADGSVAPSYFARKSNLFNVYFVKRGWGWTTAALLAFVFLHPAAVGGRWRGGHDISGHVFLLTLGSALLMHEVLWPLARWAGWRAEERCVVMGDGALKGASVEAADTAAGRQAKPALGYAGKFALGVLGLNLWMLLMTAIYFHTWFEKFTGLFTAYIAIYVVYFVPRFVPALRQLIGVPGI
;
A
#
# COMPACT_ATOMS: atom_id res chain seq x y z
N MET A 1 -90.16 16.24 14.97
CA MET A 1 -88.99 16.87 15.61
C MET A 1 -88.89 16.40 17.05
N PRO A 2 -87.87 15.62 17.42
CA PRO A 2 -87.46 15.48 18.82
C PRO A 2 -85.96 15.77 19.08
N ALA A 3 -85.77 16.49 20.18
CA ALA A 3 -84.70 16.54 21.18
C ALA A 3 -83.29 15.97 20.91
N THR A 4 -82.32 16.85 21.16
CA THR A 4 -80.92 16.60 21.56
C THR A 4 -80.78 15.89 22.91
N LYS A 5 -79.83 14.94 23.02
CA LYS A 5 -79.04 14.70 24.25
C LYS A 5 -77.67 14.09 23.93
N ARG A 6 -76.67 14.55 24.68
CA ARG A 6 -75.20 14.39 24.53
C ARG A 6 -74.66 13.51 25.67
N ALA A 7 -73.71 12.62 25.39
CA ALA A 7 -72.58 12.18 26.25
C ALA A 7 -71.88 10.97 25.56
N GLY A 8 -70.56 10.79 25.52
CA GLY A 8 -69.48 11.49 26.20
C GLY A 8 -68.07 11.13 25.68
N ARG A 9 -67.11 11.98 26.08
CA ARG A 9 -65.66 11.80 26.33
C ARG A 9 -64.99 10.51 25.85
N THR A 10 -63.86 10.64 25.12
CA THR A 10 -62.50 10.71 25.69
C THR A 10 -61.45 11.08 24.62
N ALA A 11 -60.36 11.69 25.09
CA ALA A 11 -59.26 12.28 24.35
C ALA A 11 -58.30 11.26 23.71
N ALA A 12 -57.60 11.67 22.64
CA ALA A 12 -56.19 11.31 22.42
C ALA A 12 -55.58 12.13 21.26
N ASN A 13 -54.57 12.94 21.60
CA ASN A 13 -53.35 13.27 20.85
C ASN A 13 -53.39 13.27 19.31
N ALA A 14 -53.31 14.48 18.73
CA ALA A 14 -52.75 14.67 17.40
C ALA A 14 -51.20 14.62 17.49
N PRO A 15 -50.50 13.87 16.63
CA PRO A 15 -49.04 13.82 16.67
C PRO A 15 -48.44 15.08 16.02
N SER A 16 -47.53 15.70 16.77
CA SER A 16 -46.59 16.71 16.28
C SER A 16 -45.78 16.16 15.10
N THR A 17 -45.64 16.96 14.05
CA THR A 17 -44.67 16.80 12.97
C THR A 17 -43.26 16.70 13.56
N ALA A 18 -42.76 15.48 13.68
CA ALA A 18 -41.36 15.23 13.94
C ALA A 18 -40.58 15.42 12.64
N ASP A 19 -39.81 16.51 12.56
CA ASP A 19 -38.68 16.63 11.66
C ASP A 19 -37.78 15.41 11.87
N THR A 20 -37.90 14.43 10.98
CA THR A 20 -36.95 13.32 10.91
C THR A 20 -35.70 13.88 10.25
N THR A 21 -34.89 14.57 11.06
CA THR A 21 -33.48 14.75 10.74
C THR A 21 -32.88 13.36 10.82
N THR A 22 -32.75 12.69 9.66
CA THR A 22 -32.01 11.45 9.51
C THR A 22 -30.54 11.76 9.78
N SER A 23 -30.18 11.88 11.06
CA SER A 23 -28.79 11.78 11.49
C SER A 23 -28.37 10.35 11.19
N GLY A 24 -27.84 10.14 9.99
CA GLY A 24 -27.20 8.89 9.60
C GLY A 24 -26.12 8.60 10.64
N GLY A 25 -26.44 7.74 11.59
CA GLY A 25 -25.57 7.41 12.70
C GLY A 25 -24.23 6.94 12.15
N MET A 26 -23.14 7.52 12.64
CA MET A 26 -21.79 7.01 12.41
C MET A 26 -21.80 5.49 12.56
N THR A 27 -21.38 4.76 11.52
CA THR A 27 -21.05 3.35 11.69
C THR A 27 -19.97 3.26 12.78
N SER A 28 -20.10 2.32 13.72
CA SER A 28 -19.20 2.14 14.88
C SER A 28 -17.70 2.12 14.52
N ALA A 29 -17.37 1.77 13.27
CA ALA A 29 -16.01 1.81 12.72
C ALA A 29 -15.45 3.24 12.58
N ALA A 30 -16.27 4.22 12.18
CA ALA A 30 -15.85 5.63 12.00
C ALA A 30 -15.43 6.31 13.31
N ARG A 31 -15.84 5.75 14.46
CA ARG A 31 -15.50 6.27 15.78
C ARG A 31 -14.14 5.80 16.30
N ARG A 32 -13.48 4.83 15.63
CA ARG A 32 -12.31 4.13 16.17
C ARG A 32 -11.00 4.37 15.41
N THR A 33 -11.05 4.90 14.19
CA THR A 33 -9.87 5.07 13.34
C THR A 33 -9.70 6.52 12.89
N SER A 34 -8.50 7.06 13.08
CA SER A 34 -8.15 8.42 12.67
C SER A 34 -7.76 8.46 11.19
N PRO A 35 -8.15 9.49 10.43
CA PRO A 35 -7.80 9.62 9.01
C PRO A 35 -6.30 9.93 8.78
N PHE A 36 -5.60 10.42 9.81
CA PHE A 36 -4.21 10.88 9.71
C PHE A 36 -3.18 9.75 9.85
N ILE A 37 -3.59 8.61 10.42
CA ILE A 37 -2.70 7.48 10.72
C ILE A 37 -3.24 6.20 10.09
N PRO A 38 -2.37 5.20 9.88
CA PRO A 38 -2.83 3.93 9.33
C PRO A 38 -3.77 3.18 10.27
N THR A 39 -4.76 2.52 9.67
CA THR A 39 -5.68 1.61 10.37
C THR A 39 -4.89 0.44 10.97
N PRO A 40 -5.44 -0.32 11.92
CA PRO A 40 -4.75 -1.48 12.49
C PRO A 40 -4.26 -2.47 11.43
N VAL A 41 -5.07 -2.75 10.40
CA VAL A 41 -4.66 -3.67 9.32
C VAL A 41 -3.56 -3.07 8.46
N GLU A 42 -3.66 -1.78 8.13
CA GLU A 42 -2.60 -1.09 7.38
C GLU A 42 -1.30 -1.05 8.17
N ARG A 43 -1.35 -0.86 9.50
CA ARG A 43 -0.15 -0.94 10.36
C ARG A 43 0.48 -2.33 10.33
N LEU A 44 -0.32 -3.39 10.35
CA LEU A 44 0.18 -4.76 10.23
C LEU A 44 0.82 -5.00 8.85
N ALA A 45 0.16 -4.54 7.79
CA ALA A 45 0.66 -4.67 6.42
C ALA A 45 1.97 -3.89 6.21
N LEU A 46 2.02 -2.63 6.64
CA LEU A 46 3.23 -1.81 6.59
C LEU A 46 4.30 -2.38 7.52
N GLY A 47 3.95 -2.90 8.68
CA GLY A 47 4.88 -3.54 9.63
C GLY A 47 5.64 -4.73 9.05
N LEU A 48 5.12 -5.36 7.99
CA LEU A 48 5.79 -6.47 7.30
C LEU A 48 7.14 -6.05 6.70
N PHE A 49 7.25 -4.84 6.15
CA PHE A 49 8.47 -4.38 5.49
C PHE A 49 9.67 -4.23 6.44
N PRO A 50 9.59 -3.47 7.55
CA PRO A 50 10.70 -3.36 8.48
C PRO A 50 10.96 -4.71 9.16
N LEU A 51 9.94 -5.54 9.39
CA LEU A 51 10.14 -6.89 9.91
C LEU A 51 11.01 -7.73 8.99
N LEU A 52 10.72 -7.76 7.68
CA LEU A 52 11.53 -8.47 6.68
C LEU A 52 12.95 -7.90 6.57
N LEU A 53 13.09 -6.57 6.61
CA LEU A 53 14.40 -5.92 6.53
C LEU A 53 15.26 -6.18 7.77
N ILE A 54 14.67 -6.12 8.97
CA ILE A 54 15.34 -6.44 10.24
C ILE A 54 15.74 -7.91 10.23
N PHE A 55 14.80 -8.82 9.93
CA PHE A 55 15.08 -10.25 9.87
C PHE A 55 16.21 -10.56 8.88
N GLY A 56 16.12 -10.05 7.64
CA GLY A 56 17.16 -10.28 6.64
C GLY A 56 18.51 -9.71 7.02
N SER A 57 18.54 -8.53 7.64
CA SER A 57 19.79 -7.90 8.12
C SER A 57 20.40 -8.66 9.30
N LEU A 58 19.57 -9.14 10.25
CA LEU A 58 20.03 -10.00 11.34
C LEU A 58 20.56 -11.33 10.81
N PHE A 59 19.85 -11.95 9.87
CA PHE A 59 20.29 -13.19 9.22
C PHE A 59 21.66 -13.01 8.55
N ALA A 60 21.85 -11.90 7.81
CA ALA A 60 23.11 -11.58 7.15
C ALA A 60 24.29 -11.40 8.13
N LEU A 61 24.02 -10.91 9.35
CA LEU A 61 25.04 -10.74 10.39
C LEU A 61 25.34 -12.04 11.14
N LEU A 62 24.32 -12.87 11.38
CA LEU A 62 24.42 -14.07 12.19
C LEU A 62 24.89 -15.29 11.39
N SER A 63 24.55 -15.38 10.10
CA SER A 63 24.93 -16.53 9.26
C SER A 63 26.40 -16.42 8.82
N PRO A 64 27.25 -17.41 9.19
CA PRO A 64 28.66 -17.46 8.78
C PRO A 64 28.84 -17.43 7.25
N ASP A 65 27.92 -18.07 6.54
CA ASP A 65 27.96 -18.17 5.08
C ASP A 65 27.71 -16.83 4.40
N THR A 66 26.84 -15.99 4.99
CA THR A 66 26.52 -14.67 4.43
C THR A 66 27.55 -13.60 4.77
N ARG A 67 28.11 -13.62 5.99
CA ARG A 67 29.12 -12.64 6.43
C ARG A 67 30.47 -12.82 5.73
N ALA A 68 30.77 -14.04 5.29
CA ALA A 68 32.01 -14.36 4.59
C ALA A 68 31.98 -13.95 3.10
N LEU A 69 30.86 -13.39 2.63
CA LEU A 69 30.70 -13.03 1.23
C LEU A 69 31.40 -11.73 0.90
N THR A 70 32.20 -11.78 -0.16
CA THR A 70 32.78 -10.58 -0.78
C THR A 70 32.00 -10.25 -2.04
N TYR A 71 31.74 -8.97 -2.26
CA TYR A 71 31.08 -8.51 -3.48
C TYR A 71 32.10 -8.45 -4.62
N ASP A 72 31.86 -9.20 -5.70
CA ASP A 72 32.64 -9.08 -6.92
C ASP A 72 31.95 -8.14 -7.92
N ALA A 73 32.61 -7.01 -8.20
CA ALA A 73 32.14 -6.02 -9.15
C ALA A 73 32.14 -6.52 -10.60
N ALA A 74 33.01 -7.44 -10.99
CA ALA A 74 33.08 -7.96 -12.36
C ALA A 74 31.86 -8.82 -12.70
N THR A 75 31.49 -9.73 -11.80
CA THR A 75 30.30 -10.57 -11.98
C THR A 75 29.03 -9.98 -11.37
N GLN A 76 29.15 -8.85 -10.66
CA GLN A 76 28.05 -8.17 -9.99
C GLN A 76 27.27 -9.14 -9.08
N SER A 77 28.02 -9.93 -8.30
CA SER A 77 27.49 -10.99 -7.44
C SER A 77 28.41 -11.24 -6.26
N HIS A 78 27.87 -11.79 -5.17
CA HIS A 78 28.68 -12.23 -4.05
C HIS A 78 29.43 -13.54 -4.34
N ARG A 79 30.66 -13.65 -3.83
CA ARG A 79 31.48 -14.86 -3.85
C ARG A 79 31.83 -15.28 -2.44
N ALA A 80 31.90 -16.59 -2.22
CA ALA A 80 32.37 -17.14 -0.96
C ALA A 80 33.89 -16.92 -0.80
N ALA A 81 34.37 -16.98 0.44
CA ALA A 81 35.77 -16.74 0.78
C ALA A 81 36.75 -17.74 0.13
N ASP A 82 36.26 -18.93 -0.23
CA ASP A 82 37.00 -19.97 -0.96
C ASP A 82 37.06 -19.75 -2.49
N GLY A 83 36.48 -18.64 -2.98
CA GLY A 83 36.42 -18.31 -4.40
C GLY A 83 35.32 -19.04 -5.17
N SER A 84 34.50 -19.86 -4.51
CA SER A 84 33.35 -20.52 -5.14
C SER A 84 32.25 -19.51 -5.50
N VAL A 85 31.47 -19.85 -6.54
CA VAL A 85 30.36 -19.03 -7.05
C VAL A 85 29.30 -18.85 -5.95
N ALA A 86 28.57 -17.73 -5.98
CA ALA A 86 27.58 -17.32 -4.97
C ALA A 86 26.87 -18.51 -4.27
N PRO A 87 26.84 -18.56 -2.93
CA PRO A 87 26.43 -19.75 -2.16
C PRO A 87 25.01 -20.23 -2.46
N SER A 88 24.15 -19.33 -2.94
CA SER A 88 22.76 -19.63 -3.24
C SER A 88 22.37 -19.19 -4.65
N TYR A 89 21.48 -19.97 -5.28
CA TYR A 89 20.92 -19.69 -6.60
C TYR A 89 20.41 -18.25 -6.72
N PHE A 90 19.80 -17.73 -5.67
CA PHE A 90 19.11 -16.44 -5.63
C PHE A 90 20.04 -15.23 -5.46
N ALA A 91 21.26 -15.42 -4.96
CA ALA A 91 22.29 -14.38 -4.92
C ALA A 91 22.94 -14.12 -6.29
N ARG A 92 22.70 -14.98 -7.29
CA ARG A 92 23.29 -14.85 -8.63
C ARG A 92 22.48 -13.90 -9.51
N LYS A 93 23.16 -12.99 -10.22
CA LYS A 93 22.53 -12.06 -11.19
C LYS A 93 21.89 -12.76 -12.40
N SER A 94 22.25 -14.02 -12.66
CA SER A 94 21.68 -14.85 -13.74
C SER A 94 20.44 -15.65 -13.34
N ASN A 95 19.97 -15.53 -12.08
CA ASN A 95 18.77 -16.26 -11.66
C ASN A 95 17.54 -15.83 -12.48
N LEU A 96 16.60 -16.76 -12.68
CA LEU A 96 15.44 -16.59 -13.56
C LEU A 96 14.62 -15.33 -13.23
N PHE A 97 14.39 -15.08 -11.93
CA PHE A 97 13.60 -13.93 -11.46
C PHE A 97 14.28 -12.61 -11.81
N ASN A 98 15.60 -12.51 -11.58
CA ASN A 98 16.33 -11.30 -11.93
C ASN A 98 16.35 -11.03 -13.45
N VAL A 99 16.41 -12.08 -14.28
CA VAL A 99 16.43 -11.90 -15.74
C VAL A 99 15.07 -11.45 -16.27
N TYR A 100 13.99 -12.12 -15.89
CA TYR A 100 12.68 -11.89 -16.51
C TYR A 100 11.82 -10.88 -15.74
N PHE A 101 11.76 -11.00 -14.42
CA PHE A 101 10.89 -10.15 -13.62
C PHE A 101 11.52 -8.77 -13.39
N VAL A 102 12.81 -8.74 -13.08
CA VAL A 102 13.52 -7.48 -12.85
C VAL A 102 13.97 -6.86 -14.17
N LYS A 103 14.94 -7.45 -14.87
CA LYS A 103 15.55 -6.77 -16.02
C LYS A 103 14.60 -6.58 -17.19
N ARG A 104 13.86 -7.62 -17.59
CA ARG A 104 12.89 -7.49 -18.70
C ARG A 104 11.68 -6.69 -18.23
N GLY A 105 11.10 -7.00 -17.08
CA GLY A 105 9.95 -6.26 -16.50
C GLY A 105 10.16 -4.75 -16.31
N TRP A 106 11.42 -4.30 -16.14
CA TRP A 106 11.80 -2.89 -15.99
C TRP A 106 12.51 -2.30 -17.21
N GLY A 107 12.64 -3.05 -18.31
CA GLY A 107 13.39 -2.61 -19.49
C GLY A 107 12.84 -1.32 -20.10
N TRP A 108 11.52 -1.19 -20.16
CA TRP A 108 10.81 -0.04 -20.74
C TRP A 108 10.91 1.22 -19.89
N THR A 109 10.88 1.12 -18.55
CA THR A 109 11.07 2.28 -17.67
C THR A 109 12.50 2.80 -17.74
N THR A 110 13.47 1.89 -17.84
CA THR A 110 14.88 2.25 -18.07
C THR A 110 15.05 2.94 -19.41
N ALA A 111 14.41 2.44 -20.48
CA ALA A 111 14.46 3.07 -21.80
C ALA A 111 13.88 4.48 -21.80
N ALA A 112 12.74 4.71 -21.12
CA ALA A 112 12.13 6.03 -20.99
C ALA A 112 13.02 7.01 -20.20
N LEU A 113 13.64 6.55 -19.10
CA LEU A 113 14.56 7.36 -18.31
C LEU A 113 15.83 7.72 -19.10
N LEU A 114 16.40 6.75 -19.84
CA LEU A 114 17.55 7.01 -20.69
C LEU A 114 17.21 8.00 -21.80
N ALA A 115 16.05 7.85 -22.44
CA ALA A 115 15.56 8.83 -23.41
C ALA A 115 15.51 10.23 -22.77
N PHE A 116 14.92 10.37 -21.58
CA PHE A 116 14.89 11.65 -20.86
C PHE A 116 16.30 12.20 -20.59
N VAL A 117 17.23 11.40 -20.07
CA VAL A 117 18.61 11.84 -19.78
C VAL A 117 19.36 12.28 -21.04
N PHE A 118 19.23 11.55 -22.15
CA PHE A 118 19.91 11.88 -23.40
C PHE A 118 19.25 13.02 -24.18
N LEU A 119 17.93 13.19 -24.04
CA LEU A 119 17.18 14.25 -24.72
C LEU A 119 17.16 15.55 -23.90
N HIS A 120 17.53 15.53 -22.61
CA HIS A 120 17.48 16.70 -21.75
C HIS A 120 18.87 17.32 -21.52
N PRO A 121 19.15 18.55 -22.04
CA PRO A 121 20.47 19.17 -21.98
C PRO A 121 21.02 19.41 -20.58
N ALA A 122 20.15 19.53 -19.56
CA ALA A 122 20.54 19.78 -18.17
C ALA A 122 21.11 18.54 -17.45
N ALA A 123 20.93 17.34 -18.01
CA ALA A 123 21.41 16.10 -17.39
C ALA A 123 22.92 15.88 -17.63
N VAL A 124 23.53 16.58 -18.59
CA VAL A 124 24.91 16.35 -19.05
C VAL A 124 25.83 17.42 -18.46
N GLY A 125 26.18 17.33 -17.17
CA GLY A 125 27.15 18.27 -16.59
C GLY A 125 27.28 18.30 -15.06
N GLY A 126 26.37 17.66 -14.33
CA GLY A 126 26.42 17.62 -12.86
C GLY A 126 27.52 16.69 -12.33
N ARG A 127 28.50 17.24 -11.61
CA ARG A 127 29.53 16.46 -10.92
C ARG A 127 29.09 16.19 -9.47
N TRP A 128 28.41 15.08 -9.25
CA TRP A 128 27.95 14.67 -7.92
C TRP A 128 29.14 14.30 -7.03
N ARG A 129 29.28 14.96 -5.87
CA ARG A 129 30.27 14.63 -4.83
C ARG A 129 29.55 14.49 -3.48
N GLY A 130 29.77 13.35 -2.80
CA GLY A 130 29.25 13.13 -1.44
C GLY A 130 27.78 12.71 -1.34
N GLY A 131 27.27 11.92 -2.29
CA GLY A 131 25.88 11.45 -2.29
C GLY A 131 25.66 10.19 -1.43
N HIS A 132 24.49 10.12 -0.80
CA HIS A 132 23.97 8.89 -0.19
C HIS A 132 23.15 8.12 -1.22
N ASP A 133 23.50 6.86 -1.49
CA ASP A 133 22.74 6.01 -2.41
C ASP A 133 21.60 5.32 -1.66
N ILE A 134 20.36 5.76 -1.85
CA ILE A 134 19.21 5.07 -1.24
C ILE A 134 19.04 3.68 -1.87
N SER A 135 18.63 2.68 -1.10
CA SER A 135 18.33 1.38 -1.71
C SER A 135 17.08 1.48 -2.59
N GLY A 136 17.28 1.70 -3.89
CA GLY A 136 16.22 1.77 -4.89
C GLY A 136 15.40 0.48 -4.97
N HIS A 137 16.02 -0.68 -4.76
CA HIS A 137 15.32 -1.97 -4.71
C HIS A 137 14.37 -2.05 -3.51
N VAL A 138 14.83 -1.68 -2.31
CA VAL A 138 13.96 -1.61 -1.12
C VAL A 138 12.83 -0.63 -1.36
N PHE A 139 13.14 0.56 -1.90
CA PHE A 139 12.13 1.56 -2.23
C PHE A 139 11.03 1.02 -3.17
N LEU A 140 11.43 0.51 -4.33
CA LEU A 140 10.49 0.06 -5.38
C LEU A 140 9.71 -1.18 -4.96
N LEU A 141 10.35 -2.15 -4.29
CA LEU A 141 9.69 -3.37 -3.84
C LEU A 141 8.69 -3.08 -2.70
N THR A 142 9.04 -2.20 -1.76
CA THR A 142 8.11 -1.76 -0.72
C THR A 142 6.94 -0.98 -1.33
N LEU A 143 7.21 0.01 -2.18
CA LEU A 143 6.18 0.83 -2.82
C LEU A 143 5.24 0.00 -3.71
N GLY A 144 5.81 -0.86 -4.57
CA GLY A 144 5.03 -1.74 -5.45
C GLY A 144 4.22 -2.78 -4.68
N SER A 145 4.75 -3.32 -3.59
CA SER A 145 3.99 -4.23 -2.71
C SER A 145 2.84 -3.50 -2.01
N ALA A 146 3.08 -2.30 -1.47
CA ALA A 146 2.05 -1.49 -0.85
C ALA A 146 0.93 -1.12 -1.85
N LEU A 147 1.29 -0.77 -3.09
CA LEU A 147 0.33 -0.51 -4.16
C LEU A 147 -0.54 -1.74 -4.43
N LEU A 148 0.04 -2.93 -4.60
CA LEU A 148 -0.75 -4.15 -4.80
C LEU A 148 -1.67 -4.46 -3.59
N MET A 149 -1.19 -4.22 -2.38
CA MET A 149 -2.00 -4.40 -1.17
C MET A 149 -3.19 -3.43 -1.14
N HIS A 150 -2.97 -2.16 -1.46
CA HIS A 150 -4.01 -1.11 -1.42
C HIS A 150 -4.98 -1.17 -2.61
N GLU A 151 -4.51 -1.40 -3.84
CA GLU A 151 -5.34 -1.32 -5.05
C GLU A 151 -5.95 -2.66 -5.46
N VAL A 152 -5.38 -3.78 -5.00
CA VAL A 152 -5.84 -5.12 -5.42
C VAL A 152 -6.38 -5.89 -4.23
N LEU A 153 -5.57 -6.13 -3.21
CA LEU A 153 -6.00 -7.00 -2.09
C LEU A 153 -7.13 -6.39 -1.29
N TRP A 154 -7.07 -5.08 -1.00
CA TRP A 154 -8.09 -4.45 -0.16
C TRP A 154 -9.46 -4.36 -0.83
N PRO A 155 -9.59 -3.88 -2.10
CA PRO A 155 -10.87 -3.93 -2.81
C PRO A 155 -11.41 -5.36 -2.96
N LEU A 156 -10.54 -6.34 -3.27
CA LEU A 156 -10.94 -7.73 -3.38
C LEU A 156 -11.44 -8.31 -2.06
N ALA A 157 -10.75 -8.03 -0.94
CA ALA A 157 -11.18 -8.48 0.39
C ALA A 157 -12.53 -7.87 0.80
N ARG A 158 -12.77 -6.60 0.43
CA ARG A 158 -14.06 -5.94 0.62
C ARG A 158 -15.17 -6.55 -0.24
N TRP A 159 -14.93 -6.73 -1.53
CA TRP A 159 -15.90 -7.37 -2.44
C TRP A 159 -16.19 -8.82 -2.04
N ALA A 160 -15.21 -9.50 -1.45
CA ALA A 160 -15.39 -10.82 -0.89
C ALA A 160 -16.17 -10.86 0.42
N GLY A 161 -16.50 -9.71 1.01
CA GLY A 161 -17.12 -9.61 2.32
C GLY A 161 -16.22 -10.07 3.46
N TRP A 162 -14.92 -10.25 3.21
CA TRP A 162 -13.96 -10.75 4.21
C TRP A 162 -13.62 -9.68 5.24
N ARG A 163 -13.66 -8.40 4.85
CA ARG A 163 -13.42 -7.27 5.76
C ARG A 163 -14.31 -6.07 5.46
N ALA A 164 -14.73 -5.42 6.54
CA ALA A 164 -15.39 -4.11 6.47
C ALA A 164 -14.36 -3.00 6.16
N GLU A 165 -14.84 -1.86 5.65
CA GLU A 165 -13.99 -0.68 5.45
C GLU A 165 -13.71 -0.04 6.82
N GLU A 166 -12.42 0.09 7.15
CA GLU A 166 -11.94 0.65 8.43
C GLU A 166 -11.42 2.09 8.26
N ARG A 167 -11.22 2.56 7.03
CA ARG A 167 -10.66 3.88 6.73
C ARG A 167 -11.72 4.97 6.90
N CYS A 168 -11.27 6.12 7.39
CA CYS A 168 -12.07 7.32 7.58
C CYS A 168 -11.51 8.46 6.73
N VAL A 169 -12.39 9.38 6.33
CA VAL A 169 -12.05 10.60 5.59
C VAL A 169 -12.66 11.82 6.26
N VAL A 170 -11.95 12.95 6.22
CA VAL A 170 -12.42 14.27 6.63
C VAL A 170 -13.18 14.89 5.46
N MET A 171 -14.42 15.29 5.66
CA MET A 171 -15.27 15.94 4.67
C MET A 171 -14.97 17.45 4.57
N GLY A 172 -15.50 18.13 3.55
CA GLY A 172 -15.28 19.57 3.35
C GLY A 172 -15.83 20.44 4.48
N ASP A 173 -16.85 19.96 5.20
CA ASP A 173 -17.42 20.56 6.40
C ASP A 173 -16.68 20.18 7.70
N GLY A 174 -15.58 19.41 7.59
CA GLY A 174 -14.82 18.88 8.73
C GLY A 174 -15.41 17.61 9.35
N ALA A 175 -16.55 17.11 8.88
CA ALA A 175 -17.14 15.88 9.41
C ALA A 175 -16.28 14.65 9.08
N LEU A 176 -16.21 13.68 10.00
CA LEU A 176 -15.54 12.40 9.75
C LEU A 176 -16.56 11.37 9.23
N LYS A 177 -16.28 10.81 8.05
CA LYS A 177 -17.11 9.73 7.46
C LYS A 177 -16.27 8.50 7.15
N GLY A 178 -16.91 7.33 7.19
CA GLY A 178 -16.30 6.10 6.69
C GLY A 178 -16.02 6.25 5.19
N ALA A 179 -14.86 5.80 4.74
CA ALA A 179 -14.42 6.00 3.37
C ALA A 179 -15.30 5.22 2.36
N SER A 180 -16.10 4.27 2.82
CA SER A 180 -17.11 3.57 2.03
C SER A 180 -18.25 4.46 1.52
N VAL A 181 -18.47 5.64 2.12
CA VAL A 181 -19.50 6.59 1.63
C VAL A 181 -19.18 7.04 0.21
N GLU A 182 -17.89 7.26 -0.08
CA GLU A 182 -17.42 7.62 -1.43
C GLU A 182 -17.57 6.45 -2.42
N ALA A 183 -17.46 5.21 -1.94
CA ALA A 183 -17.62 3.99 -2.75
C ALA A 183 -19.09 3.68 -3.07
N ALA A 184 -20.01 4.04 -2.17
CA ALA A 184 -21.43 3.73 -2.31
C ALA A 184 -22.06 4.51 -3.48
N ASP A 185 -21.59 5.72 -3.75
CA ASP A 185 -22.03 6.51 -4.90
C ASP A 185 -21.62 5.88 -6.24
N THR A 186 -20.57 5.06 -6.27
CA THR A 186 -20.08 4.38 -7.49
C THR A 186 -20.56 2.92 -7.63
N ALA A 187 -20.97 2.26 -6.54
CA ALA A 187 -21.18 0.81 -6.49
C ALA A 187 -22.65 0.35 -6.38
N ALA A 188 -23.63 1.20 -6.67
CA ALA A 188 -25.03 0.80 -6.76
C ALA A 188 -25.25 -0.16 -7.96
N GLY A 189 -25.05 -1.48 -7.79
CA GLY A 189 -25.64 -2.46 -8.71
C GLY A 189 -24.97 -3.80 -8.99
N ARG A 190 -23.91 -4.26 -8.30
CA ARG A 190 -23.35 -5.61 -8.59
C ARG A 190 -23.14 -6.48 -7.37
N GLN A 191 -24.13 -7.35 -7.09
CA GLN A 191 -23.91 -8.58 -6.31
C GLN A 191 -23.09 -9.56 -7.14
N ALA A 192 -21.76 -9.44 -7.10
CA ALA A 192 -20.87 -10.43 -7.69
C ALA A 192 -20.43 -11.44 -6.62
N LYS A 193 -20.62 -12.74 -6.88
CA LYS A 193 -20.06 -13.79 -6.03
C LYS A 193 -18.52 -13.69 -6.07
N PRO A 194 -17.83 -13.63 -4.93
CA PRO A 194 -16.41 -13.34 -4.89
C PRO A 194 -15.60 -14.60 -5.15
N ALA A 195 -15.35 -14.90 -6.41
CA ALA A 195 -14.20 -15.74 -6.76
C ALA A 195 -13.00 -14.81 -6.95
N LEU A 196 -11.90 -15.05 -6.23
CA LEU A 196 -10.62 -14.44 -6.54
C LEU A 196 -10.24 -14.86 -7.97
N GLY A 197 -10.57 -14.00 -8.94
CA GLY A 197 -10.31 -14.25 -10.36
C GLY A 197 -8.83 -14.48 -10.62
N TYR A 198 -8.49 -14.95 -11.82
CA TYR A 198 -7.10 -15.20 -12.20
C TYR A 198 -6.19 -13.97 -11.98
N ALA A 199 -6.71 -12.75 -12.18
CA ALA A 199 -6.00 -11.50 -11.90
C ALA A 199 -5.63 -11.34 -10.42
N GLY A 200 -6.54 -11.67 -9.49
CA GLY A 200 -6.27 -11.59 -8.06
C GLY A 200 -5.25 -12.64 -7.60
N LYS A 201 -5.33 -13.86 -8.13
CA LYS A 201 -4.31 -14.91 -7.89
C LYS A 201 -2.94 -14.51 -8.42
N PHE A 202 -2.91 -13.92 -9.61
CA PHE A 202 -1.68 -13.39 -10.20
C PHE A 202 -1.09 -12.27 -9.34
N ALA A 203 -1.90 -11.31 -8.90
CA ALA A 203 -1.45 -10.22 -8.03
C ALA A 203 -0.90 -10.72 -6.69
N LEU A 204 -1.52 -11.74 -6.08
CA LEU A 204 -0.98 -12.39 -4.88
C LEU A 204 0.36 -13.08 -5.14
N GLY A 205 0.52 -13.74 -6.30
CA GLY A 205 1.79 -14.33 -6.71
C GLY A 205 2.88 -13.28 -6.90
N VAL A 206 2.58 -12.16 -7.57
CA VAL A 206 3.50 -11.03 -7.73
C VAL A 206 3.85 -10.40 -6.39
N LEU A 207 2.88 -10.22 -5.50
CA LEU A 207 3.12 -9.69 -4.16
C LEU A 207 4.04 -10.61 -3.35
N GLY A 208 3.78 -11.92 -3.35
CA GLY A 208 4.64 -12.91 -2.70
C GLY A 208 6.06 -12.88 -3.24
N LEU A 209 6.20 -12.78 -4.57
CA LEU A 209 7.50 -12.65 -5.22
C LEU A 209 8.21 -11.36 -4.80
N ASN A 210 7.52 -10.22 -4.77
CA ASN A 210 8.09 -8.94 -4.35
C ASN A 210 8.59 -8.98 -2.90
N LEU A 211 7.81 -9.56 -1.98
CA LEU A 211 8.19 -9.71 -0.57
C LEU A 211 9.38 -10.64 -0.40
N TRP A 212 9.41 -11.73 -1.16
CA TRP A 212 10.54 -12.65 -1.17
C TRP A 212 11.81 -11.97 -1.74
N MET A 213 11.68 -11.20 -2.81
CA MET A 213 12.78 -10.42 -3.38
C MET A 213 13.27 -9.34 -2.40
N LEU A 214 12.36 -8.70 -1.66
CA LEU A 214 12.72 -7.73 -0.62
C LEU A 214 13.53 -8.41 0.49
N LEU A 215 13.15 -9.61 0.90
CA LEU A 215 13.92 -10.42 1.85
C LEU A 215 15.31 -10.79 1.30
N MET A 216 15.41 -11.25 0.05
CA MET A 216 16.71 -11.54 -0.57
C MET A 216 17.59 -10.28 -0.65
N THR A 217 16.99 -9.13 -0.95
CA THR A 217 17.67 -7.82 -0.94
C THR A 217 18.19 -7.50 0.45
N ALA A 218 17.39 -7.74 1.50
CA ALA A 218 17.79 -7.52 2.88
C ALA A 218 18.95 -8.41 3.35
N ILE A 219 19.02 -9.65 2.84
CA ILE A 219 20.07 -10.61 3.24
C ILE A 219 21.39 -10.33 2.49
N TYR A 220 21.34 -10.17 1.18
CA TYR A 220 22.54 -10.23 0.35
C TYR A 220 23.06 -8.88 -0.12
N PHE A 221 22.23 -7.84 -0.14
CA PHE A 221 22.59 -6.57 -0.77
C PHE A 221 22.39 -5.40 0.19
N HIS A 222 23.02 -4.28 -0.13
CA HIS A 222 22.91 -3.00 0.58
C HIS A 222 23.36 -3.00 2.05
N THR A 223 23.84 -1.84 2.49
CA THR A 223 24.09 -1.62 3.91
C THR A 223 22.77 -1.41 4.68
N TRP A 224 22.82 -1.53 6.00
CA TRP A 224 21.66 -1.24 6.86
C TRP A 224 21.10 0.17 6.62
N PHE A 225 21.98 1.16 6.46
CA PHE A 225 21.58 2.56 6.27
C PHE A 225 20.91 2.81 4.92
N GLU A 226 21.39 2.18 3.84
CA GLU A 226 20.76 2.23 2.51
C GLU A 226 19.35 1.61 2.52
N LYS A 227 19.17 0.49 3.24
CA LYS A 227 17.86 -0.15 3.43
C LYS A 227 16.91 0.76 4.19
N PHE A 228 17.37 1.36 5.29
CA PHE A 228 16.58 2.27 6.11
C PHE A 228 16.10 3.49 5.31
N THR A 229 17.00 4.14 4.58
CA THR A 229 16.68 5.32 3.78
C THR A 229 15.78 4.99 2.58
N GLY A 230 15.96 3.82 1.95
CA GLY A 230 15.05 3.31 0.92
C GLY A 230 13.64 3.05 1.47
N LEU A 231 13.52 2.41 2.64
CA LEU A 231 12.25 2.18 3.32
C LEU A 231 11.57 3.49 3.72
N PHE A 232 12.33 4.43 4.30
CA PHE A 232 11.82 5.73 4.71
C PHE A 232 11.26 6.52 3.54
N THR A 233 11.98 6.54 2.41
CA THR A 233 11.52 7.19 1.17
C THR A 233 10.23 6.53 0.65
N ALA A 234 10.14 5.20 0.70
CA ALA A 234 8.92 4.49 0.30
C ALA A 234 7.75 4.86 1.21
N TYR A 235 7.98 4.98 2.52
CA TYR A 235 6.95 5.34 3.48
C TYR A 235 6.43 6.75 3.30
N ILE A 236 7.29 7.70 2.95
CA ILE A 236 6.84 9.04 2.56
C ILE A 236 5.93 8.96 1.34
N ALA A 237 6.34 8.25 0.29
CA ALA A 237 5.55 8.10 -0.93
C ALA A 237 4.19 7.44 -0.64
N ILE A 238 4.18 6.35 0.14
CA ILE A 238 2.95 5.66 0.55
C ILE A 238 2.08 6.61 1.38
N TYR A 239 2.65 7.36 2.33
CA TYR A 239 1.91 8.31 3.17
C TYR A 239 1.20 9.37 2.31
N VAL A 240 1.95 9.98 1.39
CA VAL A 240 1.44 11.01 0.49
C VAL A 240 0.32 10.49 -0.40
N VAL A 241 0.48 9.30 -1.00
CA VAL A 241 -0.51 8.75 -1.93
C VAL A 241 -1.75 8.21 -1.20
N TYR A 242 -1.56 7.42 -0.14
CA TYR A 242 -2.64 6.64 0.45
C TYR A 242 -3.28 7.27 1.70
N PHE A 243 -2.63 8.21 2.36
CA PHE A 243 -3.08 8.76 3.64
C PHE A 243 -3.44 10.25 3.55
N VAL A 244 -2.66 11.08 2.87
CA VAL A 244 -2.95 12.53 2.73
C VAL A 244 -4.33 12.80 2.12
N PRO A 245 -4.82 12.08 1.08
CA PRO A 245 -6.17 12.31 0.54
C PRO A 245 -7.28 12.08 1.56
N ARG A 246 -7.02 11.35 2.65
CA ARG A 246 -8.03 11.09 3.68
C ARG A 246 -8.38 12.34 4.48
N PHE A 247 -7.46 13.27 4.62
CA PHE A 247 -7.66 14.47 5.44
C PHE A 247 -7.44 15.78 4.70
N VAL A 248 -7.10 15.73 3.41
CA VAL A 248 -7.03 16.90 2.53
C VAL A 248 -8.11 16.76 1.44
N PRO A 249 -9.32 17.32 1.64
CA PRO A 249 -10.43 17.19 0.69
C PRO A 249 -10.10 17.65 -0.73
N ALA A 250 -9.32 18.73 -0.86
CA ALA A 250 -8.89 19.24 -2.16
C ALA A 250 -8.03 18.23 -2.95
N LEU A 251 -7.13 17.51 -2.27
CA LEU A 251 -6.32 16.48 -2.90
C LEU A 251 -7.19 15.27 -3.29
N ARG A 252 -8.11 14.87 -2.42
CA ARG A 252 -9.08 13.79 -2.72
C ARG A 252 -9.94 14.09 -3.95
N GLN A 253 -10.29 15.35 -4.20
CA GLN A 253 -11.02 15.72 -5.42
C GLN A 253 -10.21 15.50 -6.71
N LEU A 254 -8.88 15.55 -6.62
CA LEU A 254 -7.99 15.36 -7.77
C LEU A 254 -7.66 13.88 -8.02
N ILE A 255 -7.37 13.12 -6.96
CA ILE A 255 -6.84 11.75 -7.08
C ILE A 255 -7.78 10.67 -6.52
N GLY A 256 -8.96 11.06 -6.01
CA GLY A 256 -9.91 10.15 -5.37
C GLY A 256 -9.45 9.68 -4.00
N VAL A 257 -10.00 8.55 -3.55
CA VAL A 257 -9.52 7.81 -2.36
C VAL A 257 -8.86 6.52 -2.84
N PRO A 258 -7.52 6.48 -2.96
CA PRO A 258 -6.82 5.30 -3.47
C PRO A 258 -7.17 4.01 -2.71
N GLY A 259 -7.37 2.92 -3.45
CA GLY A 259 -7.79 1.62 -2.93
C GLY A 259 -9.24 1.52 -2.46
N ILE A 260 -10.14 2.42 -2.87
CA ILE A 260 -11.60 2.36 -2.69
C ILE A 260 -12.28 2.27 -4.05
#